data_AF-A0A9D2FRS5-F1
#
_entry.id   AF-A0A9D2FRS5-F1
#
_cell.length_a   1.000
_cell.length_b   1.000
_cell.length_c   1.000
_cell.angle_alpha   90.00
_cell.angle_beta   90.00
_cell.angle_gamma   90.00
#
_symmetry.space_group_name_H-M   'P 1'
#
loop_
_entity.id
_entity.type
_entity.pdbx_description
1 polymer ?
#
loop_
_entity_poly.entity_id
_entity_poly.type
_entity_poly.pdbx_seq_one_letter_code
_entity_poly.pdbx_strand_id
1 'polypeptide(L)'
;MKWKKFRIKTRTEAEDIIISTLYDIGLEGAQIEDNVPLTPLEKEQMFVDILPQMEEDDGTAYLSFFVEEDEEGGLLLQGETVTQQKILEEVKNQLEELRVFLDIGEGSVTVDETEDIDWINNWKQYFKQFYVDDILIIPSWEQVKEEDKDRMIIHIDPGTAFGTGMHETTQLCIRQLKKYVTPDTVLLDVGTGSGILSIAALKLGAKHAVGTDLDPCAISAVEENKEANGIAAEDFQMLLGNIIDDREIQEQVGYEKYDIVAANILADVLVPLTPVICNQLKKGGIYITSGIIREKEETVKQAVTEAGLELVEVTRQGDWVSVTARKK
;
A
#
# COMPACT_ATOMS: atom_id res chain seq x y z
N MET A 1 -1.83 -18.21 -18.58
CA MET A 1 -3.11 -18.61 -19.20
C MET A 1 -3.52 -17.57 -20.22
N LYS A 2 -4.38 -17.91 -21.19
CA LYS A 2 -4.92 -16.94 -22.15
C LYS A 2 -6.33 -16.56 -21.71
N TRP A 3 -6.64 -15.28 -21.80
CA TRP A 3 -7.95 -14.74 -21.44
C TRP A 3 -8.49 -13.92 -22.60
N LYS A 4 -9.81 -13.98 -22.81
CA LYS A 4 -10.49 -13.04 -23.69
C LYS A 4 -11.17 -11.96 -22.86
N LYS A 5 -10.82 -10.71 -23.18
CA LYS A 5 -11.38 -9.50 -22.59
C LYS A 5 -12.57 -9.06 -23.45
N PHE A 6 -13.77 -9.09 -22.87
CA PHE A 6 -14.98 -8.50 -23.45
C PHE A 6 -15.18 -7.13 -22.83
N ARG A 7 -14.94 -6.07 -23.60
CA ARG A 7 -15.05 -4.68 -23.13
C ARG A 7 -16.33 -4.05 -23.66
N ILE A 8 -17.12 -3.48 -22.76
CA ILE A 8 -18.40 -2.85 -23.04
C ILE A 8 -18.29 -1.37 -22.72
N LYS A 9 -18.54 -0.52 -23.71
CA LYS A 9 -18.63 0.93 -23.49
C LYS A 9 -20.07 1.30 -23.14
N THR A 10 -20.27 1.90 -21.98
CA THR A 10 -21.59 2.22 -21.41
C THR A 10 -21.58 3.59 -20.72
N ARG A 11 -22.69 3.96 -20.09
CA ARG A 11 -22.79 5.07 -19.14
C ARG A 11 -22.49 4.60 -17.72
N THR A 12 -21.91 5.49 -16.93
CA THR A 12 -21.62 5.26 -15.51
C THR A 12 -22.85 4.83 -14.72
N GLU A 13 -23.99 5.49 -14.93
CA GLU A 13 -25.25 5.18 -14.24
C GLU A 13 -25.81 3.77 -14.55
N ALA A 14 -25.30 3.11 -15.60
CA ALA A 14 -25.75 1.80 -16.05
C ALA A 14 -24.80 0.66 -15.66
N GLU A 15 -23.66 0.95 -15.02
CA GLU A 15 -22.63 -0.03 -14.67
C GLU A 15 -23.18 -1.20 -13.85
N ASP A 16 -23.72 -0.91 -12.66
CA ASP A 16 -24.21 -1.93 -11.73
C ASP A 16 -25.25 -2.86 -12.35
N ILE A 17 -26.16 -2.30 -13.14
CA ILE A 17 -27.25 -3.06 -13.76
C ILE A 17 -26.70 -3.96 -14.87
N ILE A 18 -25.78 -3.46 -15.69
CA ILE A 18 -25.14 -4.26 -16.75
C ILE A 18 -24.27 -5.35 -16.13
N ILE A 19 -23.48 -5.04 -15.11
CA ILE A 19 -22.67 -6.03 -14.39
C ILE A 19 -23.56 -7.14 -13.83
N SER A 20 -24.60 -6.77 -13.08
CA SER A 20 -25.54 -7.74 -12.51
C SER A 20 -26.20 -8.62 -13.59
N THR A 21 -26.57 -8.04 -14.72
CA THR A 21 -27.22 -8.77 -15.82
C THR A 21 -26.26 -9.73 -16.51
N LEU A 22 -24.99 -9.34 -16.66
CA LEU A 22 -23.99 -10.18 -17.29
C LEU A 22 -23.45 -11.28 -16.35
N TYR A 23 -23.55 -11.08 -15.04
CA TYR A 23 -23.29 -12.13 -14.05
C TYR A 23 -24.29 -13.28 -14.20
N ASP A 24 -25.55 -13.00 -14.54
CA ASP A 24 -26.58 -14.03 -14.74
C ASP A 24 -26.28 -14.98 -15.92
N ILE A 25 -25.52 -14.52 -16.91
CA ILE A 25 -25.03 -15.36 -18.02
C ILE A 25 -23.64 -15.95 -17.76
N GLY A 26 -23.07 -15.73 -16.57
CA GLY A 26 -21.81 -16.33 -16.13
C GLY A 26 -20.55 -15.51 -16.38
N LEU A 27 -20.67 -14.26 -16.83
CA LEU A 27 -19.53 -13.35 -16.94
C LEU A 27 -19.29 -12.67 -15.60
N GLU A 28 -18.40 -13.23 -14.79
CA GLU A 28 -18.07 -12.71 -13.46
C GLU A 28 -16.82 -11.82 -13.46
N GLY A 29 -16.58 -11.08 -12.36
CA GLY A 29 -15.34 -10.35 -12.14
C GLY A 29 -15.19 -9.09 -13.01
N ALA A 30 -16.25 -8.28 -13.10
CA ALA A 30 -16.23 -7.05 -13.90
C ALA A 30 -15.15 -6.08 -13.40
N GLN A 31 -14.25 -5.68 -14.30
CA GLN A 31 -13.38 -4.52 -14.10
C GLN A 31 -14.09 -3.28 -14.65
N ILE A 32 -14.23 -2.26 -13.80
CA ILE A 32 -14.83 -0.98 -14.14
C ILE A 32 -13.71 0.03 -14.39
N GLU A 33 -13.75 0.70 -15.54
CA GLU A 33 -12.92 1.86 -15.85
C GLU A 33 -13.86 3.06 -16.10
N ASP A 34 -13.98 3.95 -15.13
CA ASP A 34 -14.77 5.18 -15.19
C ASP A 34 -13.95 6.37 -14.64
N ASN A 35 -14.50 7.58 -14.78
CA ASN A 35 -13.91 8.81 -14.27
C ASN A 35 -14.68 9.38 -13.06
N VAL A 36 -15.44 8.54 -12.34
CA VAL A 36 -16.23 8.98 -11.18
C VAL A 36 -15.29 9.42 -10.07
N PRO A 37 -15.39 10.68 -9.60
CA PRO A 37 -14.50 11.16 -8.57
C PRO A 37 -14.72 10.38 -7.28
N LEU A 38 -13.66 9.73 -6.82
CA LEU A 38 -13.63 9.06 -5.52
C LEU A 38 -14.09 10.00 -4.42
N THR A 39 -14.98 9.53 -3.56
CA THR A 39 -15.44 10.26 -2.39
C THR A 39 -14.26 10.52 -1.44
N PRO A 40 -14.35 11.52 -0.54
CA PRO A 40 -13.31 11.75 0.47
C PRO A 40 -13.02 10.52 1.32
N LEU A 41 -14.04 9.73 1.66
CA LEU A 41 -13.90 8.49 2.43
C LEU A 41 -13.18 7.39 1.63
N GLU A 42 -13.50 7.24 0.35
CA GLU A 42 -12.80 6.29 -0.53
C GLU A 42 -11.35 6.71 -0.76
N LYS A 43 -11.09 8.02 -0.94
CA LYS A 43 -9.72 8.56 -1.01
C LYS A 43 -8.92 8.32 0.26
N GLU A 44 -9.56 8.43 1.43
CA GLU A 44 -8.95 8.10 2.73
C GLU A 44 -8.71 6.59 2.91
N GLN A 45 -9.52 5.74 2.25
CA GLN A 45 -9.40 4.28 2.27
C GLN A 45 -8.51 3.70 1.17
N MET A 46 -8.15 4.51 0.16
CA MET A 46 -7.28 4.08 -0.93
C MET A 46 -5.82 4.05 -0.48
N PHE A 47 -5.29 2.84 -0.34
CA PHE A 47 -3.90 2.58 0.04
C PHE A 47 -2.93 2.74 -1.15
N VAL A 48 -2.92 3.92 -1.81
CA VAL A 48 -2.04 4.21 -2.95
C VAL A 48 -1.18 5.46 -2.72
N ASP A 49 0.13 5.36 -3.01
CA ASP A 49 1.13 6.43 -2.79
C ASP A 49 0.92 7.66 -3.68
N ILE A 50 0.18 7.51 -4.77
CA ILE A 50 -0.22 8.58 -5.70
C ILE A 50 -1.69 8.35 -6.01
N LEU A 51 -2.55 9.30 -5.65
CA LEU A 51 -3.92 9.29 -6.17
C LEU A 51 -3.85 9.47 -7.68
N PRO A 52 -4.38 8.52 -8.48
CA PRO A 52 -4.38 8.66 -9.93
C PRO A 52 -5.06 9.99 -10.30
N GLN A 53 -4.44 10.76 -11.20
CA GLN A 53 -5.12 11.90 -11.83
C GLN A 53 -6.23 11.32 -12.69
N MET A 54 -7.45 11.36 -12.16
CA MET A 54 -8.64 11.00 -12.91
C MET A 54 -8.95 12.13 -13.91
N GLU A 55 -9.38 11.77 -15.10
CA GLU A 55 -9.94 12.74 -16.04
C GLU A 55 -11.28 13.26 -15.51
N GLU A 56 -11.80 14.34 -16.09
CA GLU A 56 -13.15 14.80 -15.71
C GLU A 56 -14.17 13.72 -16.04
N ASP A 57 -15.09 13.47 -15.10
CA ASP A 57 -16.23 12.57 -15.32
C ASP A 57 -17.03 13.02 -16.53
N ASP A 58 -16.95 12.25 -17.62
CA ASP A 58 -17.65 12.48 -18.87
C ASP A 58 -18.93 11.62 -18.97
N GLY A 59 -19.29 10.91 -17.89
CA GLY A 59 -20.43 10.01 -17.81
C GLY A 59 -20.28 8.73 -18.64
N THR A 60 -19.05 8.41 -19.09
CA THR A 60 -18.72 7.19 -19.83
C THR A 60 -18.01 6.21 -18.92
N ALA A 61 -18.37 4.93 -19.05
CA ALA A 61 -17.75 3.83 -18.35
C ALA A 61 -17.38 2.71 -19.31
N TYR A 62 -16.32 1.97 -18.96
CA TYR A 62 -15.93 0.76 -19.67
C TYR A 62 -15.94 -0.43 -18.71
N LEU A 63 -16.79 -1.41 -19.01
CA LEU A 63 -16.88 -2.65 -18.26
C LEU A 63 -16.10 -3.73 -18.98
N SER A 64 -15.18 -4.38 -18.28
CA SER A 64 -14.36 -5.46 -18.85
C SER A 64 -14.59 -6.77 -18.13
N PHE A 65 -14.90 -7.81 -18.88
CA PHE A 65 -15.10 -9.18 -18.39
C PHE A 65 -14.04 -10.09 -18.99
N PHE A 66 -13.47 -10.97 -18.18
CA PHE A 66 -12.38 -11.86 -18.58
C PHE A 66 -12.86 -13.30 -18.56
N VAL A 67 -12.71 -14.00 -19.68
CA VAL A 67 -13.08 -15.42 -19.80
C VAL A 67 -11.84 -16.23 -20.16
N GLU A 68 -11.58 -17.28 -19.38
CA GLU A 68 -10.41 -18.15 -19.57
C GLU A 68 -10.56 -18.95 -20.88
N GLU A 69 -9.46 -19.05 -21.61
CA GLU A 69 -9.37 -19.88 -22.82
C GLU A 69 -8.74 -21.25 -22.48
N ASP A 70 -9.41 -22.32 -22.88
CA ASP A 70 -8.95 -23.70 -22.71
C ASP A 70 -7.84 -24.07 -23.72
N GLU A 71 -7.23 -25.25 -23.53
CA GLU A 71 -6.13 -25.74 -24.39
C GLU A 71 -6.53 -25.95 -25.86
N GLU A 72 -7.83 -26.00 -26.18
CA GLU A 72 -8.39 -26.18 -27.52
C GLU A 72 -8.90 -24.87 -28.14
N GLY A 73 -8.76 -23.73 -27.45
CA GLY A 73 -9.17 -22.40 -27.91
C GLY A 73 -10.65 -22.07 -27.65
N GLY A 74 -11.34 -22.90 -26.87
CA GLY A 74 -12.67 -22.65 -26.35
C GLY A 74 -12.64 -21.77 -25.11
N LEU A 75 -13.75 -21.12 -24.77
CA LEU A 75 -13.85 -20.25 -23.60
C LEU A 75 -14.59 -20.94 -22.48
N LEU A 76 -14.03 -20.97 -21.28
CA LEU A 76 -14.62 -21.61 -20.11
C LEU A 76 -15.59 -20.65 -19.43
N LEU A 77 -16.89 -20.96 -19.49
CA LEU A 77 -17.94 -20.20 -18.84
C LEU A 77 -18.79 -21.15 -17.97
N GLN A 78 -18.86 -20.91 -16.66
CA GLN A 78 -19.56 -21.77 -15.70
C GLN A 78 -19.18 -23.27 -15.78
N GLY A 79 -17.94 -23.58 -16.17
CA GLY A 79 -17.44 -24.95 -16.31
C GLY A 79 -17.82 -25.65 -17.62
N GLU A 80 -18.42 -24.94 -18.58
CA GLU A 80 -18.66 -25.42 -19.95
C GLU A 80 -17.79 -24.66 -20.96
N THR A 81 -17.30 -25.36 -21.97
CA THR A 81 -16.60 -24.74 -23.11
C THR A 81 -17.61 -24.14 -24.08
N VAL A 82 -17.56 -22.83 -24.26
CA VAL A 82 -18.40 -22.05 -25.18
C VAL A 82 -17.54 -21.30 -26.20
N THR A 83 -18.14 -20.91 -27.32
CA THR A 83 -17.44 -20.12 -28.35
C THR A 83 -17.55 -18.63 -28.05
N GLN A 84 -16.53 -17.87 -28.44
CA GLN A 84 -16.56 -16.39 -28.37
C GLN A 84 -17.80 -15.77 -29.03
N GLN A 85 -18.25 -16.34 -30.16
CA GLN A 85 -19.44 -15.86 -30.87
C GLN A 85 -20.71 -16.01 -30.03
N LYS A 86 -20.85 -17.13 -29.30
CA LYS A 86 -21.99 -17.38 -28.42
C LYS A 86 -22.05 -16.36 -27.28
N ILE A 87 -20.92 -16.13 -26.60
CA ILE A 87 -20.82 -15.12 -25.53
C ILE A 87 -21.16 -13.72 -26.07
N LEU A 88 -20.63 -13.35 -27.25
CA LEU A 88 -20.94 -12.06 -27.86
C LEU A 88 -22.42 -11.87 -28.19
N GLU A 89 -23.08 -12.93 -28.65
CA GLU A 89 -24.51 -12.90 -28.97
C GLU A 89 -25.35 -12.77 -27.70
N GLU A 90 -25.02 -13.52 -26.64
CA GLU A 90 -25.69 -13.43 -25.34
C GLU A 90 -25.50 -12.04 -24.70
N VAL A 91 -24.28 -11.50 -24.68
CA VAL A 91 -24.02 -10.14 -24.16
C VAL A 91 -24.83 -9.10 -24.95
N LYS A 92 -24.83 -9.17 -26.28
CA LYS A 92 -25.62 -8.22 -27.10
C LYS A 92 -27.11 -8.32 -26.82
N ASN A 93 -27.64 -9.53 -26.68
CA ASN A 93 -29.06 -9.73 -26.37
C ASN A 93 -29.41 -9.12 -25.01
N GLN A 94 -28.59 -9.35 -23.97
CA GLN A 94 -28.79 -8.74 -22.66
C GLN A 94 -28.75 -7.21 -22.70
N LEU A 95 -27.78 -6.63 -23.43
CA LEU A 95 -27.69 -5.17 -23.59
C LEU A 95 -28.92 -4.60 -24.32
N GLU A 96 -29.42 -5.26 -25.36
CA GLU A 96 -30.63 -4.83 -26.07
C GLU A 96 -31.90 -4.93 -25.22
N GLU A 97 -32.01 -5.95 -24.36
CA GLU A 97 -33.11 -6.05 -23.39
C GLU A 97 -33.05 -4.91 -22.37
N LEU A 98 -31.86 -4.58 -21.86
CA LEU A 98 -31.66 -3.48 -20.93
C LEU A 98 -31.98 -2.11 -21.55
N ARG A 99 -31.67 -1.89 -22.84
CA ARG A 99 -31.98 -0.63 -23.56
C ARG A 99 -33.46 -0.25 -23.52
N VAL A 100 -34.36 -1.21 -23.33
CA VAL A 100 -35.81 -0.96 -23.28
C VAL A 100 -36.20 -0.21 -21.99
N PHE A 101 -35.43 -0.37 -20.91
CA PHE A 101 -35.77 0.12 -19.58
C PHE A 101 -34.75 1.13 -19.02
N LEU A 102 -33.53 1.16 -19.57
CA LEU A 102 -32.40 1.94 -19.09
C LEU A 102 -31.60 2.54 -20.26
N ASP A 103 -31.16 3.79 -20.13
CA ASP A 103 -30.19 4.37 -21.06
C ASP A 103 -28.78 3.85 -20.74
N ILE A 104 -28.35 2.83 -21.47
CA ILE A 104 -27.00 2.25 -21.35
C ILE A 104 -25.96 2.97 -22.23
N GLY A 105 -26.33 4.06 -22.92
CA GLY A 105 -25.44 4.75 -23.84
C GLY A 105 -25.07 3.92 -25.08
N GLU A 106 -23.78 3.93 -25.46
CA GLU A 106 -23.30 3.31 -26.70
C GLU A 106 -23.53 1.79 -26.69
N GLY A 107 -23.31 1.12 -25.57
CA GLY A 107 -23.48 -0.33 -25.40
C GLY A 107 -22.71 -1.17 -26.43
N SER A 108 -21.57 -0.66 -26.92
CA SER A 108 -20.74 -1.34 -27.90
C SER A 108 -19.81 -2.33 -27.20
N VAL A 109 -19.63 -3.51 -27.81
CA VAL A 109 -18.81 -4.60 -27.26
C VAL A 109 -17.61 -4.83 -28.18
N THR A 110 -16.40 -4.75 -27.63
CA THR A 110 -15.14 -5.14 -28.30
C THR A 110 -14.56 -6.36 -27.60
N VAL A 111 -13.88 -7.22 -28.37
CA VAL A 111 -13.19 -8.39 -27.83
C VAL A 111 -11.71 -8.28 -28.16
N ASP A 112 -10.90 -8.33 -27.12
CA ASP A 112 -9.44 -8.35 -27.22
C ASP A 112 -8.91 -9.65 -26.62
N GLU A 113 -7.88 -10.22 -27.24
CA GLU A 113 -7.12 -11.33 -26.66
C GLU A 113 -6.06 -10.73 -25.74
N THR A 114 -6.08 -11.12 -24.47
CA THR A 114 -5.04 -10.77 -23.52
C THR A 114 -4.39 -12.07 -23.07
N GLU A 115 -3.13 -12.26 -23.43
CA GLU A 115 -2.30 -13.23 -22.71
C GLU A 115 -2.18 -12.75 -21.25
N ASP A 116 -1.82 -13.62 -20.31
CA ASP A 116 -1.22 -13.20 -19.04
C ASP A 116 0.00 -12.31 -19.34
N ILE A 117 -0.24 -11.05 -19.70
CA ILE A 117 0.74 -9.98 -19.68
C ILE A 117 0.82 -9.63 -18.22
N ASP A 118 1.46 -10.52 -17.46
CA ASP A 118 2.26 -10.23 -16.28
C ASP A 118 1.83 -8.93 -15.58
N TRP A 119 0.58 -8.87 -15.14
CA TRP A 119 0.02 -7.66 -14.54
C TRP A 119 0.81 -7.32 -13.26
N ILE A 120 1.40 -8.36 -12.66
CA ILE A 120 2.36 -8.38 -11.55
C ILE A 120 3.71 -7.73 -11.91
N ASN A 121 4.08 -7.58 -13.19
CA ASN A 121 5.34 -6.96 -13.60
C ASN A 121 5.14 -5.62 -14.32
N ASN A 122 3.93 -5.32 -14.81
CA ASN A 122 3.66 -4.06 -15.52
C ASN A 122 3.60 -2.84 -14.59
N TRP A 123 3.45 -3.03 -13.26
CA TRP A 123 3.62 -1.93 -12.30
C TRP A 123 5.12 -1.62 -12.04
N LYS A 124 6.02 -2.60 -12.20
CA LYS A 124 7.46 -2.44 -11.93
C LYS A 124 8.14 -1.39 -12.80
N GLN A 125 7.60 -1.14 -14.00
CA GLN A 125 8.09 -0.07 -14.88
C GLN A 125 7.73 1.34 -14.37
N TYR A 126 6.67 1.48 -13.57
CA TYR A 126 6.23 2.77 -13.01
C TYR A 126 6.93 3.09 -11.68
N PHE A 127 7.45 2.09 -10.97
CA PHE A 127 8.25 2.34 -9.78
C PHE A 127 9.71 2.59 -10.16
N LYS A 128 10.16 3.84 -9.95
CA LYS A 128 11.52 4.31 -10.25
C LYS A 128 12.29 4.59 -8.99
N GLN A 129 13.61 4.41 -9.05
CA GLN A 129 14.50 4.88 -8.00
C GLN A 129 14.22 6.35 -7.64
N PHE A 130 14.31 6.67 -6.35
CA PHE A 130 14.14 8.02 -5.83
C PHE A 130 15.10 8.27 -4.67
N TYR A 131 15.22 9.54 -4.27
CA TYR A 131 16.19 9.96 -3.27
C TYR A 131 15.49 10.51 -2.03
N VAL A 132 15.97 10.11 -0.86
CA VAL A 132 15.67 10.75 0.42
C VAL A 132 16.97 11.37 0.93
N ASP A 133 17.15 12.66 0.59
CA ASP A 133 18.41 13.39 0.78
C ASP A 133 19.60 12.68 0.09
N ASP A 134 20.50 12.08 0.88
CA ASP A 134 21.68 11.35 0.44
C ASP A 134 21.46 9.83 0.34
N ILE A 135 20.27 9.33 0.68
CA ILE A 135 19.89 7.92 0.60
C ILE A 135 19.20 7.65 -0.74
N LEU A 136 19.68 6.65 -1.48
CA LEU A 136 19.03 6.12 -2.67
C LEU A 136 18.09 4.98 -2.27
N ILE A 137 16.81 5.11 -2.62
CA ILE A 137 15.83 4.02 -2.49
C ILE A 137 15.55 3.51 -3.90
N ILE A 138 15.77 2.21 -4.11
CA ILE A 138 15.78 1.60 -5.43
C ILE A 138 15.17 0.19 -5.37
N PRO A 139 14.29 -0.20 -6.30
CA PRO A 139 13.83 -1.57 -6.36
C PRO A 139 14.95 -2.52 -6.80
N SER A 140 14.87 -3.78 -6.39
CA SER A 140 15.87 -4.83 -6.61
C SER A 140 16.17 -5.10 -8.09
N TRP A 141 15.23 -4.80 -8.98
CA TRP A 141 15.38 -4.97 -10.44
C TRP A 141 16.00 -3.77 -11.17
N GLU A 142 16.15 -2.59 -10.53
CA GLU A 142 16.82 -1.44 -11.13
C GLU A 142 18.33 -1.45 -10.81
N GLN A 143 19.14 -0.97 -11.75
CA GLN A 143 20.59 -0.88 -11.59
C GLN A 143 20.98 0.45 -10.94
N VAL A 144 21.78 0.38 -9.88
CA VAL A 144 22.39 1.56 -9.26
C VAL A 144 23.33 2.24 -10.27
N LYS A 145 23.10 3.53 -10.52
CA LYS A 145 23.94 4.35 -11.40
C LYS A 145 25.35 4.50 -10.81
N GLU A 146 26.36 4.64 -11.67
CA GLU A 146 27.76 4.79 -11.23
C GLU A 146 27.95 5.96 -10.24
N GLU A 147 27.22 7.06 -10.45
CA GLU A 147 27.26 8.25 -9.60
C GLU A 147 26.67 8.07 -8.19
N ASP A 148 25.89 7.00 -7.98
CA ASP A 148 25.19 6.72 -6.71
C ASP A 148 25.84 5.59 -5.90
N LYS A 149 26.92 4.96 -6.40
CA LYS A 149 27.56 3.80 -5.75
C LYS A 149 28.08 4.06 -4.33
N ASP A 150 28.47 5.29 -4.05
CA ASP A 150 29.00 5.70 -2.74
C ASP A 150 27.90 6.17 -1.76
N ARG A 151 26.63 6.21 -2.22
CA ARG A 151 25.49 6.57 -1.36
C ARG A 151 25.09 5.41 -0.48
N MET A 152 24.33 5.72 0.56
CA MET A 152 23.54 4.70 1.24
C MET A 152 22.44 4.24 0.29
N ILE A 153 22.42 2.93 0.01
CA ILE A 153 21.44 2.30 -0.87
C ILE A 153 20.52 1.44 -0.02
N ILE A 154 19.22 1.65 -0.18
CA ILE A 154 18.15 0.85 0.41
C ILE A 154 17.37 0.21 -0.72
N HIS A 155 17.38 -1.13 -0.76
CA HIS A 155 16.56 -1.88 -1.70
C HIS A 155 15.15 -2.05 -1.14
N ILE A 156 14.12 -1.59 -1.85
CA ILE A 156 12.72 -1.82 -1.49
C ILE A 156 11.96 -2.20 -2.74
N ASP A 157 11.40 -3.40 -2.72
CA ASP A 157 10.51 -3.86 -3.76
C ASP A 157 9.09 -3.48 -3.39
N PRO A 158 8.38 -2.71 -4.23
CA PRO A 158 6.95 -2.59 -4.09
C PRO A 158 6.32 -3.99 -4.14
N GLY A 159 5.32 -4.20 -3.30
CA GLY A 159 4.65 -5.47 -3.18
C GLY A 159 3.27 -5.26 -2.60
N THR A 160 2.71 -6.34 -2.05
CA THR A 160 1.40 -6.28 -1.38
C THR A 160 1.46 -5.54 -0.03
N ALA A 161 2.66 -5.43 0.57
CA ALA A 161 2.86 -4.70 1.81
C ALA A 161 3.13 -3.20 1.57
N PHE A 162 2.54 -2.35 2.40
CA PHE A 162 2.67 -0.90 2.33
C PHE A 162 4.11 -0.42 2.64
N GLY A 163 4.47 0.77 2.17
CA GLY A 163 5.75 1.42 2.52
C GLY A 163 6.83 1.31 1.44
N THR A 164 6.51 1.73 0.22
CA THR A 164 7.49 1.82 -0.88
C THR A 164 8.60 2.86 -0.63
N GLY A 165 8.34 3.78 0.29
CA GLY A 165 9.23 4.88 0.68
C GLY A 165 9.05 6.18 -0.09
N MET A 166 8.30 6.16 -1.19
CA MET A 166 8.12 7.33 -2.05
C MET A 166 7.28 8.41 -1.37
N HIS A 167 6.30 7.98 -0.57
CA HIS A 167 5.40 8.87 0.15
C HIS A 167 6.12 9.77 1.16
N GLU A 168 5.71 11.04 1.27
CA GLU A 168 6.35 12.06 2.09
C GLU A 168 6.48 11.64 3.56
N THR A 169 5.51 10.87 4.06
CA THR A 169 5.49 10.42 5.45
C THR A 169 6.67 9.50 5.78
N THR A 170 7.04 8.62 4.85
CA THR A 170 8.21 7.74 5.01
C THR A 170 9.50 8.55 4.95
N GLN A 171 9.60 9.50 4.03
CA GLN A 171 10.76 10.39 3.95
C GLN A 171 10.95 11.22 5.23
N LEU A 172 9.85 11.73 5.81
CA LEU A 172 9.87 12.43 7.09
C LEU A 172 10.39 11.52 8.21
N CYS A 173 9.91 10.29 8.32
CA CYS A 173 10.41 9.31 9.30
C CYS A 173 11.91 9.01 9.11
N ILE A 174 12.36 8.75 7.87
CA ILE A 174 13.78 8.47 7.57
C ILE A 174 14.65 9.66 7.98
N ARG A 175 14.24 10.90 7.72
CA ARG A 175 14.98 12.10 8.15
C ARG A 175 15.05 12.22 9.67
N GLN A 176 14.00 11.82 10.39
CA GLN A 176 14.05 11.77 11.85
C GLN A 176 14.95 10.63 12.34
N LEU A 177 14.91 9.45 11.73
CA LEU A 177 15.82 8.34 12.06
C LEU A 177 17.29 8.76 11.92
N LYS A 178 17.65 9.46 10.84
CA LYS A 178 19.00 10.01 10.62
C LYS A 178 19.50 10.91 11.76
N LYS A 179 18.60 11.59 12.48
CA LYS A 179 18.96 12.49 13.60
C LYS A 179 19.25 11.73 14.90
N TYR A 180 18.61 10.59 15.11
CA TYR A 180 18.56 9.94 16.42
C TYR A 180 19.18 8.55 16.48
N VAL A 181 19.32 7.84 15.35
CA VAL A 181 19.93 6.51 15.32
C VAL A 181 21.40 6.58 15.73
N THR A 182 21.79 5.64 16.59
CA THR A 182 23.16 5.41 17.06
C THR A 182 23.52 3.93 16.93
N PRO A 183 24.81 3.57 17.02
CA PRO A 183 25.28 2.17 17.08
C PRO A 183 24.65 1.29 18.17
N ASP A 184 24.09 1.90 19.22
CA ASP A 184 23.46 1.19 20.34
C ASP A 184 21.93 1.13 20.22
N THR A 185 21.35 1.78 19.20
CA THR A 185 19.90 1.93 19.05
C THR A 185 19.22 0.59 18.84
N VAL A 186 18.25 0.29 19.70
CA VAL A 186 17.24 -0.74 19.48
C VAL A 186 15.94 -0.06 19.04
N LEU A 187 15.49 -0.33 17.82
CA LEU A 187 14.30 0.25 17.20
C LEU A 187 13.09 -0.68 17.35
N LEU A 188 11.91 -0.13 17.63
CA LEU A 188 10.62 -0.74 17.34
C LEU A 188 9.93 0.03 16.20
N ASP A 189 9.43 -0.67 15.20
CA ASP A 189 8.74 -0.13 14.03
C ASP A 189 7.32 -0.67 13.97
N VAL A 190 6.34 0.19 14.25
CA VAL A 190 4.92 -0.19 14.40
C VAL A 190 4.14 0.15 13.13
N GLY A 191 3.51 -0.86 12.54
CA GLY A 191 2.99 -0.78 11.17
C GLY A 191 4.15 -0.82 10.17
N THR A 192 5.03 -1.81 10.31
CA THR A 192 6.30 -1.85 9.58
C THR A 192 6.11 -2.01 8.07
N GLY A 193 5.01 -2.63 7.61
CA GLY A 193 4.73 -2.89 6.21
C GLY A 193 5.90 -3.59 5.51
N SER A 194 6.53 -2.91 4.55
CA SER A 194 7.71 -3.36 3.80
C SER A 194 8.97 -3.53 4.65
N GLY A 195 9.00 -2.97 5.87
CA GLY A 195 10.16 -2.92 6.74
C GLY A 195 11.09 -1.74 6.49
N ILE A 196 10.72 -0.80 5.62
CA ILE A 196 11.62 0.27 5.15
C ILE A 196 12.22 1.12 6.27
N LEU A 197 11.46 1.45 7.33
CA LEU A 197 11.97 2.27 8.44
C LEU A 197 12.98 1.48 9.29
N SER A 198 12.71 0.20 9.52
CA SER A 198 13.63 -0.72 10.18
C SER A 198 14.92 -0.93 9.39
N ILE A 199 14.81 -1.16 8.08
CA ILE A 199 15.94 -1.30 7.16
C ILE A 199 16.77 -0.01 7.12
N ALA A 200 16.11 1.15 7.02
CA ALA A 200 16.78 2.45 7.06
C ALA A 200 17.54 2.65 8.38
N ALA A 201 16.94 2.33 9.52
CA ALA A 201 17.61 2.46 10.80
C ALA A 201 18.83 1.52 10.92
N LEU A 202 18.72 0.28 10.47
CA LEU A 202 19.84 -0.67 10.46
C LEU A 202 20.98 -0.22 9.54
N LYS A 203 20.66 0.29 8.34
CA LYS A 203 21.64 0.88 7.42
C LYS A 203 22.29 2.15 7.98
N LEU A 204 21.57 2.92 8.80
CA LEU A 204 22.08 4.05 9.57
C LEU A 204 22.92 3.63 10.79
N GLY A 205 23.02 2.33 11.07
CA GLY A 205 23.87 1.76 12.10
C GLY A 205 23.14 1.38 13.39
N ALA A 206 21.80 1.30 13.41
CA ALA A 206 21.09 0.75 14.57
C ALA A 206 21.56 -0.67 14.88
N LYS A 207 21.54 -1.03 16.17
CA LYS A 207 21.98 -2.34 16.65
C LYS A 207 21.00 -3.45 16.27
N HIS A 208 19.71 -3.17 16.36
CA HIS A 208 18.66 -4.15 16.19
C HIS A 208 17.32 -3.45 15.92
N ALA A 209 16.46 -4.08 15.11
CA ALA A 209 15.11 -3.62 14.84
C ALA A 209 14.08 -4.72 15.14
N VAL A 210 12.94 -4.31 15.67
CA VAL A 210 11.75 -5.16 15.79
C VAL A 210 10.61 -4.47 15.05
N GLY A 211 9.97 -5.17 14.13
CA GLY A 211 8.78 -4.71 13.41
C GLY A 211 7.53 -5.39 13.95
N THR A 212 6.43 -4.65 14.01
CA THR A 212 5.10 -5.21 14.25
C THR A 212 4.13 -4.79 13.15
N ASP A 213 3.30 -5.70 12.67
CA ASP A 213 2.22 -5.39 11.74
C ASP A 213 0.99 -6.29 11.96
N LEU A 214 -0.17 -5.87 11.46
CA LEU A 214 -1.40 -6.66 11.46
C LEU A 214 -1.51 -7.52 10.20
N ASP A 215 -0.89 -7.11 9.10
CA ASP A 215 -0.98 -7.76 7.81
C ASP A 215 0.03 -8.92 7.69
N PRO A 216 -0.43 -10.17 7.46
CA PRO A 216 0.46 -11.30 7.18
C PRO A 216 1.40 -11.07 5.98
N CYS A 217 1.01 -10.23 5.01
CA CYS A 217 1.87 -9.89 3.86
C CYS A 217 3.14 -9.14 4.27
N ALA A 218 3.17 -8.47 5.42
CA ALA A 218 4.37 -7.81 5.94
C ALA A 218 5.49 -8.83 6.27
N ILE A 219 5.15 -10.08 6.60
CA ILE A 219 6.16 -11.11 6.92
C ILE A 219 7.04 -11.41 5.70
N SER A 220 6.42 -11.71 4.55
CA SER A 220 7.17 -11.99 3.31
C SER A 220 7.89 -10.75 2.82
N ALA A 221 7.25 -9.58 2.87
CA ALA A 221 7.87 -8.33 2.42
C ALA A 221 9.12 -7.96 3.24
N VAL A 222 9.05 -8.09 4.58
CA VAL A 222 10.21 -7.86 5.45
C VAL A 222 11.32 -8.86 5.17
N GLU A 223 11.00 -10.15 4.95
CA GLU A 223 12.02 -11.16 4.63
C GLU A 223 12.75 -10.85 3.32
N GLU A 224 11.99 -10.59 2.26
CA GLU A 224 12.53 -10.26 0.93
C GLU A 224 13.37 -8.97 0.97
N ASN A 225 12.87 -7.91 1.62
CA ASN A 225 13.60 -6.65 1.70
C ASN A 225 14.83 -6.74 2.62
N LYS A 226 14.83 -7.57 3.68
CA LYS A 226 16.05 -7.84 4.46
C LYS A 226 17.12 -8.49 3.61
N GLU A 227 16.75 -9.52 2.85
CA GLU A 227 17.67 -10.24 1.97
C GLU A 227 18.26 -9.29 0.92
N ALA A 228 17.40 -8.49 0.26
CA ALA A 228 17.82 -7.50 -0.73
C ALA A 228 18.79 -6.44 -0.16
N ASN A 229 18.75 -6.18 1.14
CA ASN A 229 19.63 -5.23 1.82
C ASN A 229 20.84 -5.88 2.51
N GLY A 230 20.96 -7.21 2.50
CA GLY A 230 22.00 -7.94 3.21
C GLY A 230 21.92 -7.80 4.73
N ILE A 231 20.71 -7.67 5.27
CA ILE A 231 20.45 -7.60 6.72
C ILE A 231 20.35 -9.02 7.27
N ALA A 232 21.09 -9.31 8.36
CA ALA A 232 21.04 -10.61 9.00
C ALA A 232 19.68 -10.84 9.67
N ALA A 233 19.20 -12.09 9.67
CA ALA A 233 17.87 -12.41 10.20
C ALA A 233 17.74 -12.08 11.70
N GLU A 234 18.83 -12.18 12.46
CA GLU A 234 18.89 -11.82 13.87
C GLU A 234 18.88 -10.31 14.15
N ASP A 235 19.17 -9.47 13.16
CA ASP A 235 19.24 -8.01 13.34
C ASP A 235 17.86 -7.35 13.15
N PHE A 236 16.93 -8.03 12.47
CA PHE A 236 15.56 -7.54 12.27
C PHE A 236 14.51 -8.64 12.50
N GLN A 237 13.84 -8.57 13.65
CA GLN A 237 12.74 -9.45 14.02
C GLN A 237 11.40 -8.87 13.56
N MET A 238 10.54 -9.71 12.99
CA MET A 238 9.15 -9.37 12.63
C MET A 238 8.16 -10.09 13.53
N LEU A 239 7.14 -9.37 14.02
CA LEU A 239 6.05 -9.90 14.82
C LEU A 239 4.70 -9.55 14.17
N LEU A 240 3.82 -10.54 14.03
CA LEU A 240 2.46 -10.32 13.55
C LEU A 240 1.52 -10.16 14.75
N GLY A 241 0.82 -9.02 14.84
CA GLY A 241 -0.20 -8.82 15.87
C GLY A 241 -0.46 -7.36 16.23
N ASN A 242 -1.55 -7.14 16.97
CA ASN A 242 -2.01 -5.81 17.35
C ASN A 242 -1.37 -5.35 18.67
N ILE A 243 -0.32 -4.54 18.61
CA ILE A 243 0.32 -4.02 19.82
C ILE A 243 -0.60 -3.17 20.69
N ILE A 244 -1.66 -2.56 20.15
CA ILE A 244 -2.53 -1.63 20.91
C ILE A 244 -3.31 -2.37 21.99
N ASP A 245 -3.98 -3.45 21.62
CA ASP A 245 -4.94 -4.15 22.51
C ASP A 245 -4.52 -5.59 22.84
N ASP A 246 -3.50 -6.14 22.19
CA ASP A 246 -3.02 -7.50 22.45
C ASP A 246 -1.86 -7.50 23.46
N ARG A 247 -2.18 -7.94 24.67
CA ARG A 247 -1.22 -8.03 25.77
C ARG A 247 -0.12 -9.07 25.52
N GLU A 248 -0.42 -10.16 24.81
CA GLU A 248 0.59 -11.17 24.50
C GLU A 248 1.64 -10.58 23.55
N ILE A 249 1.20 -9.81 22.54
CA ILE A 249 2.10 -9.07 21.65
C ILE A 249 2.91 -8.03 22.41
N GLN A 250 2.29 -7.26 23.32
CA GLN A 250 3.02 -6.30 24.17
C GLN A 250 4.10 -6.98 25.04
N GLU A 251 3.81 -8.17 25.58
CA GLU A 251 4.76 -8.96 26.37
C GLU A 251 5.90 -9.52 25.49
N GLN A 252 5.60 -9.98 24.27
CA GLN A 252 6.61 -10.47 23.32
C GLN A 252 7.53 -9.35 22.80
N VAL A 253 6.97 -8.19 22.45
CA VAL A 253 7.72 -6.99 22.05
C VAL A 253 8.63 -6.53 23.20
N GLY A 254 8.08 -6.52 24.42
CA GLY A 254 8.79 -6.22 25.65
C GLY A 254 8.72 -4.74 26.05
N TYR A 255 8.94 -4.48 27.33
CA TYR A 255 8.77 -3.16 27.95
C TYR A 255 10.10 -2.46 28.21
N GLU A 256 10.12 -1.13 28.10
CA GLU A 256 11.27 -0.25 28.32
C GLU A 256 12.56 -0.72 27.61
N LYS A 257 12.40 -1.22 26.40
CA LYS A 257 13.45 -1.90 25.63
C LYS A 257 14.02 -1.04 24.51
N TYR A 258 13.24 -0.10 24.00
CA TYR A 258 13.52 0.59 22.74
C TYR A 258 14.07 2.00 22.95
N ASP A 259 15.15 2.31 22.25
CA ASP A 259 15.75 3.65 22.22
C ASP A 259 14.99 4.56 21.26
N ILE A 260 14.44 3.96 20.19
CA ILE A 260 13.55 4.63 19.25
C ILE A 260 12.32 3.74 19.00
N VAL A 261 11.15 4.36 18.95
CA VAL A 261 9.95 3.76 18.36
C VAL A 261 9.54 4.62 17.16
N ALA A 262 9.35 4.01 16.00
CA ALA A 262 8.83 4.66 14.80
C ALA A 262 7.44 4.10 14.48
N ALA A 263 6.52 4.97 14.06
CA ALA A 263 5.19 4.57 13.60
C ALA A 263 4.73 5.50 12.46
N ASN A 264 4.71 4.99 11.24
CA ASN A 264 4.21 5.71 10.07
C ASN A 264 2.82 5.16 9.69
N ILE A 265 1.82 5.54 10.48
CA ILE A 265 0.45 5.03 10.40
C ILE A 265 -0.55 6.17 10.62
N LEU A 266 -1.83 5.92 10.37
CA LEU A 266 -2.87 6.94 10.44
C LEU A 266 -2.99 7.56 11.85
N ALA A 267 -3.29 8.85 11.89
CA ALA A 267 -3.49 9.60 13.14
C ALA A 267 -4.50 8.93 14.09
N ASP A 268 -5.59 8.38 13.56
CA ASP A 268 -6.63 7.73 14.37
C ASP A 268 -6.16 6.41 15.01
N VAL A 269 -5.07 5.82 14.50
CA VAL A 269 -4.38 4.66 15.09
C VAL A 269 -3.26 5.12 16.03
N LEU A 270 -2.56 6.21 15.70
CA LEU A 270 -1.51 6.79 16.54
C LEU A 270 -2.02 7.23 17.92
N VAL A 271 -3.23 7.79 18.00
CA VAL A 271 -3.83 8.26 19.26
C VAL A 271 -3.95 7.14 20.30
N PRO A 272 -4.63 6.00 20.03
CA PRO A 272 -4.68 4.89 20.97
C PRO A 272 -3.35 4.14 21.12
N LEU A 273 -2.47 4.15 20.10
CA LEU A 273 -1.15 3.52 20.16
C LEU A 273 -0.18 4.24 21.13
N THR A 274 -0.18 5.57 21.13
CA THR A 274 0.78 6.40 21.86
C THR A 274 0.92 6.03 23.35
N PRO A 275 -0.16 5.90 24.15
CA PRO A 275 -0.04 5.52 25.56
C PRO A 275 0.51 4.11 25.77
N VAL A 276 0.30 3.20 24.81
CA VAL A 276 0.89 1.85 24.85
C VAL A 276 2.40 1.98 24.68
N ILE A 277 2.85 2.66 23.62
CA ILE A 277 4.27 2.84 23.26
C ILE A 277 5.11 3.50 24.35
N CYS A 278 4.51 4.34 25.19
CA CYS A 278 5.17 4.85 26.39
C CYS A 278 5.73 3.73 27.29
N ASN A 279 5.11 2.55 27.31
CA ASN A 279 5.56 1.40 28.08
C ASN A 279 6.69 0.62 27.38
N GLN A 280 6.76 0.63 26.04
CA GLN A 280 7.83 -0.01 25.27
C GLN A 280 9.11 0.84 25.22
N LEU A 281 8.98 2.18 25.20
CA LEU A 281 10.11 3.11 25.16
C LEU A 281 10.95 3.08 26.44
N LYS A 282 12.27 3.13 26.29
CA LYS A 282 13.19 3.47 27.38
C LYS A 282 13.00 4.90 27.82
N LYS A 283 13.38 5.21 29.06
CA LYS A 283 13.56 6.59 29.51
C LYS A 283 14.57 7.32 28.60
N GLY A 284 14.21 8.50 28.13
CA GLY A 284 14.99 9.27 27.15
C GLY A 284 14.83 8.81 25.71
N GLY A 285 14.10 7.72 25.45
CA GLY A 285 13.85 7.20 24.12
C GLY A 285 13.01 8.14 23.25
N ILE A 286 13.19 8.03 21.94
CA ILE A 286 12.56 8.90 20.94
C ILE A 286 11.36 8.21 20.31
N TYR A 287 10.24 8.91 20.22
CA TYR A 287 9.07 8.47 19.48
C TYR A 287 8.93 9.28 18.20
N ILE A 288 9.01 8.62 17.04
CA ILE A 288 8.87 9.23 15.72
C ILE A 288 7.54 8.78 15.14
N THR A 289 6.64 9.72 14.88
CA THR A 289 5.36 9.43 14.23
C THR A 289 5.21 10.18 12.93
N SER A 290 4.54 9.58 11.96
CA SER A 290 4.18 10.15 10.66
C SER A 290 2.92 9.44 10.15
N GLY A 291 2.47 9.72 8.92
CA GLY A 291 1.13 9.28 8.47
C GLY A 291 0.02 10.25 8.91
N ILE A 292 0.42 11.47 9.28
CA ILE A 292 -0.44 12.48 9.87
C ILE A 292 -0.72 13.54 8.81
N ILE A 293 -1.96 13.61 8.35
CA ILE A 293 -2.41 14.73 7.52
C ILE A 293 -2.45 16.01 8.36
N ARG A 294 -2.16 17.16 7.75
CA ARG A 294 -1.99 18.45 8.45
C ARG A 294 -3.15 18.80 9.40
N GLU A 295 -4.37 18.45 9.05
CA GLU A 295 -5.58 18.69 9.86
C GLU A 295 -5.59 17.91 11.18
N LYS A 296 -4.90 16.76 11.23
CA LYS A 296 -4.81 15.88 12.41
C LYS A 296 -3.56 16.16 13.26
N GLU A 297 -2.74 17.13 12.89
CA GLU A 297 -1.49 17.46 13.60
C GLU A 297 -1.73 17.73 15.09
N GLU A 298 -2.66 18.62 15.42
CA GLU A 298 -2.91 18.98 16.83
C GLU A 298 -3.47 17.79 17.63
N THR A 299 -4.26 16.93 17.00
CA THR A 299 -4.77 15.70 17.63
C THR A 299 -3.63 14.80 18.08
N VAL A 300 -2.64 14.56 17.22
CA VAL A 300 -1.50 13.69 17.57
C VAL A 300 -0.57 14.36 18.59
N LYS A 301 -0.30 15.66 18.47
CA LYS A 301 0.49 16.40 19.46
C LYS A 301 -0.14 16.37 20.85
N GLN A 302 -1.47 16.48 20.91
CA GLN A 302 -2.22 16.38 22.16
C GLN A 302 -2.08 14.97 22.75
N ALA A 303 -2.30 13.91 21.96
CA ALA A 303 -2.15 12.53 22.42
C ALA A 303 -0.74 12.23 22.96
N VAL A 304 0.30 12.70 22.27
CA VAL A 304 1.71 12.63 22.71
C VAL A 304 1.89 13.29 24.08
N THR A 305 1.36 14.50 24.26
CA THR A 305 1.51 15.27 25.50
C THR A 305 0.73 14.63 26.65
N GLU A 306 -0.49 14.16 26.40
CA GLU A 306 -1.35 13.48 27.37
C GLU A 306 -0.78 12.13 27.82
N ALA A 307 -0.09 11.41 26.92
CA ALA A 307 0.63 10.20 27.25
C ALA A 307 1.93 10.44 28.05
N GLY A 308 2.26 11.70 28.36
CA GLY A 308 3.40 12.08 29.20
C GLY A 308 4.73 12.22 28.46
N LEU A 309 4.71 12.21 27.13
CA LEU A 309 5.90 12.44 26.31
C LEU A 309 6.19 13.94 26.15
N GLU A 310 7.46 14.29 26.01
CA GLU A 310 7.91 15.64 25.67
C GLU A 310 7.94 15.81 24.15
N LEU A 311 7.18 16.75 23.61
CA LEU A 311 7.26 17.10 22.18
C LEU A 311 8.64 17.71 21.88
N VAL A 312 9.37 17.12 20.94
CA VAL A 312 10.73 17.53 20.55
C VAL A 312 10.71 18.38 19.29
N GLU A 313 10.02 17.92 18.25
CA GLU A 313 10.01 18.55 16.94
C GLU A 313 8.73 18.18 16.17
N VAL A 314 8.28 19.09 15.30
CA VAL A 314 7.24 18.80 14.29
C VAL A 314 7.79 19.21 12.92
N THR A 315 7.92 18.25 12.01
CA THR A 315 8.38 18.46 10.64
C THR A 315 7.24 18.25 9.65
N ARG A 316 7.28 18.92 8.50
CA ARG A 316 6.21 18.90 7.50
C ARG A 316 6.78 18.79 6.10
N GLN A 317 6.12 18.04 5.23
CA GLN A 317 6.44 17.94 3.81
C GLN A 317 5.13 17.74 3.03
N GLY A 318 4.82 18.68 2.13
CA GLY A 318 3.49 18.73 1.53
C GLY A 318 2.43 18.87 2.62
N ASP A 319 1.35 18.11 2.53
CA ASP A 319 0.26 18.09 3.51
C ASP A 319 0.46 17.08 4.65
N TRP A 320 1.64 16.46 4.70
CA TRP A 320 1.99 15.46 5.69
C TRP A 320 2.87 16.02 6.80
N VAL A 321 2.69 15.48 8.00
CA VAL A 321 3.34 15.90 9.23
C VAL A 321 4.01 14.71 9.90
N SER A 322 5.18 14.95 10.47
CA SER A 322 5.80 14.06 11.44
C SER A 322 5.93 14.75 12.79
N VAL A 323 5.53 14.04 13.85
CA VAL A 323 5.60 14.49 15.24
C VAL A 323 6.65 13.64 15.94
N THR A 324 7.71 14.27 16.44
CA THR A 324 8.78 13.61 17.20
C THR A 324 8.71 14.01 18.66
N ALA A 325 8.75 13.02 19.54
CA ALA A 325 8.65 13.20 20.98
C ALA A 325 9.71 12.37 21.74
N ARG A 326 9.84 12.61 23.04
CA ARG A 326 10.78 11.92 23.91
C ARG A 326 10.12 11.48 25.21
N LYS A 327 10.42 10.26 25.66
CA LYS A 327 10.00 9.77 27.00
C LYS A 327 10.86 10.42 28.08
N LYS A 328 10.22 11.05 29.08
CA LYS A 328 10.87 11.79 30.17
C LYS A 328 11.59 10.91 31.18
#